data_AF-A0A9N9ERN4-F1
#
_entry.id   AF-A0A9N9ERN4-F1
#
_cell.length_a   1.000
_cell.length_b   1.000
_cell.length_c   1.000
_cell.angle_alpha   90.00
_cell.angle_beta   90.00
_cell.angle_gamma   90.00
#
_symmetry.space_group_name_H-M   'P 1'
#
loop_
_entity.id
_entity.type
_entity.pdbx_description
1 polymer ?
#
loop_
_entity_poly.entity_id
_entity_poly.type
_entity_poly.pdbx_seq_one_letter_code
_entity_poly.pdbx_strand_id
1 'polypeptide(L)'
;ELNFLVASNKNLESLYLNDTEWNDIDSIIELLEPMFKATKILSSSTYPTISDIRLTFKGLLQHIENYMNNHTEKECMMAESIRKKLADYWNLFDDPTTISTILDSRSKLLLQLKKKAT
;
A
#
# COMPACT_ATOMS: atom_id res chain seq x y z
N GLU A 1 -28.97 10.47 3.09
CA GLU A 1 -29.41 11.89 3.06
C GLU A 1 -29.02 12.61 1.75
N LEU A 2 -27.78 12.55 1.27
CA LEU A 2 -27.37 13.25 0.03
C LEU A 2 -28.14 12.82 -1.24
N ASN A 3 -28.45 11.53 -1.40
CA ASN A 3 -29.17 11.02 -2.58
C ASN A 3 -30.53 11.71 -2.81
N PHE A 4 -31.22 12.15 -1.75
CA PHE A 4 -32.49 12.86 -1.84
C PHE A 4 -32.33 14.28 -2.39
N LEU A 5 -31.24 14.97 -2.01
CA LEU A 5 -30.92 16.33 -2.47
C LEU A 5 -30.49 16.35 -3.95
N VAL A 6 -29.77 15.32 -4.39
CA VAL A 6 -29.34 15.11 -5.78
C VAL A 6 -30.53 14.79 -6.68
N ALA A 7 -31.41 13.87 -6.26
CA ALA A 7 -32.63 13.54 -7.00
C ALA A 7 -33.59 14.73 -7.16
N SER A 8 -33.53 15.71 -6.25
CA SER A 8 -34.35 16.91 -6.27
C SER A 8 -33.78 18.04 -7.15
N ASN A 9 -32.51 17.94 -7.58
CA ASN A 9 -31.84 18.98 -8.38
C ASN A 9 -31.03 18.37 -9.52
N LYS A 10 -31.56 18.40 -10.75
CA LYS A 10 -30.89 17.89 -11.96
C LYS A 10 -29.50 18.48 -12.22
N ASN A 11 -29.24 19.71 -11.77
CA ASN A 11 -27.92 20.34 -11.92
C ASN A 11 -26.86 19.74 -10.98
N LEU A 12 -27.28 19.03 -9.92
CA LEU A 12 -26.37 18.34 -8.99
C LEU A 12 -26.09 16.90 -9.44
N GLU A 13 -26.91 16.35 -10.35
CA GLU A 13 -26.74 15.01 -10.89
C GLU A 13 -25.40 14.84 -11.62
N SER A 14 -24.95 15.87 -12.35
CA SER A 14 -23.65 15.85 -13.04
C SER A 14 -22.43 16.05 -12.12
N LEU A 15 -22.66 16.46 -10.86
CA LEU A 15 -21.61 16.68 -9.87
C LEU A 15 -21.53 15.54 -8.86
N TYR A 16 -22.55 14.69 -8.81
CA TYR A 16 -22.60 13.55 -7.91
C TYR A 16 -22.02 12.32 -8.59
N LEU A 17 -21.19 11.60 -7.85
CA LEU A 17 -20.57 10.38 -8.35
C LEU A 17 -21.64 9.30 -8.51
N ASN A 18 -21.62 8.62 -9.65
CA ASN A 18 -22.45 7.45 -9.88
C ASN A 18 -21.87 6.23 -9.15
N ASP A 19 -22.64 5.14 -9.10
CA ASP A 19 -22.24 3.92 -8.37
C ASP A 19 -20.91 3.34 -8.87
N THR A 20 -20.63 3.45 -10.17
CA THR A 20 -19.34 3.01 -10.75
C THR A 20 -18.19 3.87 -10.25
N GLU A 21 -18.38 5.19 -10.20
CA GLU A 21 -17.37 6.12 -9.71
C GLU A 21 -17.12 5.96 -8.21
N TRP A 22 -18.15 5.64 -7.41
CA TRP A 22 -17.98 5.26 -6.01
C TRP A 22 -17.20 3.96 -5.85
N ASN A 23 -17.48 2.95 -6.66
CA ASN A 23 -16.70 1.70 -6.65
C ASN A 23 -15.23 1.93 -7.04
N ASP A 24 -14.97 2.80 -8.03
CA ASP A 24 -13.60 3.19 -8.41
C ASP A 24 -12.88 3.86 -7.21
N ILE A 25 -13.57 4.68 -6.41
CA ILE A 25 -13.00 5.29 -5.20
C ILE A 25 -12.72 4.25 -4.12
N ASP A 26 -13.64 3.31 -3.88
CA ASP A 26 -13.46 2.26 -2.88
C ASP A 26 -12.25 1.37 -3.22
N SER A 27 -12.10 1.03 -4.51
CA SER A 27 -10.93 0.32 -5.06
C SER A 27 -9.62 1.08 -4.77
N ILE A 28 -9.61 2.41 -4.97
CA ILE A 28 -8.46 3.26 -4.63
C ILE A 28 -8.19 3.29 -3.12
N ILE A 29 -9.23 3.33 -2.29
CA ILE A 29 -9.08 3.31 -0.83
C ILE A 29 -8.44 1.99 -0.39
N GLU A 30 -8.88 0.86 -0.94
CA GLU A 30 -8.30 -0.47 -0.66
C GLU A 30 -6.80 -0.52 -1.02
N LEU A 31 -6.43 0.04 -2.17
CA LEU A 31 -5.04 0.12 -2.60
C LEU A 31 -4.17 0.94 -1.64
N LEU A 32 -4.69 2.08 -1.16
CA LEU A 32 -3.93 3.06 -0.37
C LEU A 32 -3.97 2.80 1.14
N GLU A 33 -4.92 2.03 1.66
CA GLU A 33 -5.09 1.79 3.09
C GLU A 33 -3.81 1.23 3.77
N PRO A 34 -3.09 0.26 3.18
CA PRO A 34 -1.85 -0.25 3.79
C PRO A 34 -0.74 0.79 3.82
N MET A 35 -0.69 1.73 2.86
CA MET A 35 0.28 2.82 2.88
C MET A 35 0.00 3.77 4.04
N PHE A 36 -1.27 4.09 4.30
CA PHE A 36 -1.66 4.88 5.47
C PHE A 36 -1.25 4.19 6.78
N LYS A 37 -1.51 2.88 6.90
CA LYS A 37 -1.11 2.08 8.08
C LYS A 37 0.41 2.07 8.25
N ALA A 38 1.15 1.85 7.17
CA ALA A 38 2.61 1.87 7.15
C ALA A 38 3.16 3.23 7.63
N THR A 39 2.66 4.34 7.08
CA THR A 39 3.09 5.68 7.47
C THR A 39 2.76 5.95 8.93
N LYS A 40 1.57 5.57 9.42
CA LYS A 40 1.20 5.71 10.83
C LYS A 40 2.14 4.94 11.75
N ILE A 41 2.46 3.68 11.41
CA ILE A 41 3.39 2.86 12.19
C ILE A 41 4.77 3.52 12.24
N LEU A 42 5.34 3.85 11.08
CA LEU A 42 6.70 4.40 10.99
C LEU A 42 6.81 5.79 11.62
N SER A 43 5.79 6.64 11.48
CA SER A 43 5.77 7.99 12.09
C SER A 43 5.49 7.98 13.59
N SER A 44 4.79 6.97 14.10
CA SER A 44 4.53 6.81 15.54
C SER A 44 5.73 6.28 16.32
N SER A 45 6.70 5.68 15.63
CA SER A 45 7.92 5.19 16.26
C SER A 45 8.89 6.34 16.50
N THR A 46 9.36 6.49 17.74
CA THR A 46 10.43 7.45 18.07
C THR A 46 11.74 7.10 17.36
N TYR A 47 11.97 5.81 17.07
CA TYR A 47 13.14 5.30 16.36
C TYR A 47 12.75 4.08 15.51
N PRO A 48 12.15 4.27 14.32
CA PRO A 48 11.92 3.13 13.41
C PRO A 48 13.28 2.51 13.05
N THR A 49 13.42 1.19 13.24
CA THR A 49 14.67 0.54 12.85
C THR A 49 14.73 0.38 11.34
N ILE A 50 15.94 0.22 10.81
CA ILE A 50 16.13 -0.04 9.39
C ILE A 50 15.39 -1.30 8.93
N SER A 51 15.26 -2.29 9.83
CA SER A 51 14.48 -3.50 9.57
C SER A 51 12.98 -3.24 9.52
N ASP A 52 12.45 -2.41 10.44
CA ASP A 52 11.04 -2.04 10.45
C ASP A 52 10.66 -1.38 9.12
N ILE A 53 11.51 -0.47 8.65
CA ILE A 53 11.36 0.18 7.35
C ILE A 53 11.41 -0.85 6.22
N ARG A 54 12.40 -1.75 6.23
CA ARG A 54 12.59 -2.77 5.19
C ARG A 54 11.40 -3.73 5.09
N LEU A 55 10.90 -4.20 6.23
CA LEU A 55 9.73 -5.08 6.30
C LEU A 55 8.47 -4.38 5.83
N THR A 56 8.28 -3.12 6.23
CA THR A 56 7.15 -2.30 5.79
C THR A 56 7.15 -2.14 4.28
N PHE A 57 8.29 -1.78 3.68
CA PHE A 57 8.43 -1.66 2.22
C PHE A 57 8.12 -2.98 1.49
N LYS A 58 8.64 -4.11 1.97
CA LYS A 58 8.34 -5.42 1.38
C LYS A 58 6.85 -5.76 1.47
N GLY A 59 6.22 -5.49 2.62
CA GLY A 59 4.78 -5.70 2.80
C GLY A 59 3.94 -4.86 1.84
N LEU A 60 4.31 -3.60 1.62
CA LEU A 60 3.64 -2.71 0.67
C LEU A 60 3.79 -3.19 -0.78
N LEU A 61 4.99 -3.61 -1.19
CA LEU A 61 5.21 -4.17 -2.53
C LEU A 61 4.34 -5.41 -2.77
N GLN A 62 4.32 -6.33 -1.79
CA GLN A 62 3.49 -7.54 -1.87
C GLN A 62 1.99 -7.22 -1.92
N HIS A 63 1.53 -6.22 -1.15
CA HIS A 63 0.14 -5.76 -1.22
C HIS A 63 -0.22 -5.27 -2.62
N ILE A 64 0.63 -4.44 -3.23
CA ILE A 64 0.40 -3.91 -4.57
C ILE A 64 0.40 -5.04 -5.62
N GLU A 65 1.30 -6.01 -5.52
CA GLU A 65 1.32 -7.19 -6.39
C GLU A 65 0.03 -8.01 -6.26
N ASN A 66 -0.44 -8.25 -5.04
CA ASN A 66 -1.70 -8.96 -4.81
C ASN A 66 -2.90 -8.19 -5.35
N TYR A 67 -2.94 -6.87 -5.13
CA TYR A 67 -3.98 -6.00 -5.68
C TYR A 67 -4.02 -6.11 -7.21
N MET A 68 -2.86 -6.01 -7.87
CA MET A 68 -2.77 -6.10 -9.34
C MET A 68 -3.22 -7.46 -9.89
N ASN A 69 -3.05 -8.54 -9.13
CA ASN A 69 -3.49 -9.88 -9.54
C ASN A 69 -5.01 -10.09 -9.41
N ASN A 70 -5.69 -9.29 -8.59
CA ASN A 70 -7.11 -9.45 -8.26
C ASN A 70 -8.03 -8.41 -8.90
N HIS A 71 -7.47 -7.37 -9.55
CA HIS A 71 -8.21 -6.23 -10.10
C HIS A 71 -8.06 -6.12 -11.62
N THR A 72 -8.90 -5.27 -12.23
CA THR A 72 -8.91 -5.04 -13.68
C THR A 72 -7.73 -4.18 -14.14
N GLU A 73 -7.39 -4.24 -15.43
CA GLU A 73 -6.29 -3.47 -16.02
C GLU A 73 -6.41 -1.95 -15.79
N LYS A 74 -7.64 -1.41 -15.81
CA LYS A 74 -7.91 0.02 -15.54
C LYS A 74 -7.52 0.40 -14.11
N GLU A 75 -7.87 -0.44 -13.13
CA GLU A 75 -7.55 -0.24 -11.71
C GLU A 75 -6.05 -0.44 -11.44
N CYS A 76 -5.42 -1.34 -12.20
CA CYS A 76 -4.00 -1.64 -12.07
C CYS A 76 -3.08 -0.52 -12.56
N MET A 77 -3.53 0.42 -13.41
CA MET A 77 -2.69 1.52 -13.87
C MET A 77 -2.15 2.39 -12.72
N MET A 78 -2.98 2.65 -11.71
CA MET A 78 -2.57 3.40 -10.52
C MET A 78 -1.61 2.55 -9.67
N ALA A 79 -1.96 1.29 -9.42
CA ALA A 79 -1.14 0.35 -8.66
C ALA A 79 0.25 0.18 -9.27
N GLU A 80 0.35 0.10 -10.60
CA GLU A 80 1.62 -0.01 -11.32
C GLU A 80 2.48 1.25 -11.18
N SER A 81 1.86 2.44 -11.24
CA SER A 81 2.57 3.71 -11.04
C SER A 81 3.16 3.78 -9.61
N ILE A 82 2.39 3.35 -8.61
CA ILE A 82 2.86 3.26 -7.22
C ILE A 82 3.98 2.22 -7.09
N ARG A 83 3.79 1.02 -7.65
CA ARG A 83 4.76 -0.08 -7.63
C ARG A 83 6.10 0.37 -8.19
N LYS A 84 6.08 1.03 -9.35
CA LYS A 84 7.29 1.55 -10.00
C LYS A 84 8.03 2.53 -9.10
N LYS A 85 7.31 3.49 -8.53
CA LYS A 85 7.91 4.49 -7.64
C LYS A 85 8.49 3.84 -6.38
N LEU A 86 7.80 2.86 -5.81
CA LEU A 86 8.24 2.15 -4.62
C LEU A 86 9.46 1.25 -4.92
N ALA A 87 9.51 0.64 -6.10
CA ALA A 87 10.65 -0.14 -6.58
C ALA A 87 11.89 0.75 -6.79
N ASP A 88 11.73 1.94 -7.35
CA ASP A 88 12.83 2.90 -7.49
C ASP A 88 13.46 3.25 -6.13
N TYR A 89 12.63 3.50 -5.12
CA TYR A 89 13.11 3.73 -3.75
C TYR A 89 13.74 2.48 -3.13
N TRP A 90 13.14 1.31 -3.36
CA TRP A 90 13.66 0.06 -2.86
C TRP A 90 15.07 -0.22 -3.38
N ASN A 91 15.33 0.00 -4.67
CA ASN A 91 16.62 -0.23 -5.29
C ASN A 91 17.74 0.63 -4.68
N LEU A 92 17.41 1.84 -4.19
CA LEU A 92 18.38 2.70 -3.48
C LEU A 92 18.66 2.23 -2.06
N PHE A 93 17.73 1.49 -1.45
CA PHE A 93 17.73 1.15 -0.04
C PHE A 93 18.14 -0.30 0.24
N ASP A 94 17.91 -1.24 -0.67
CA ASP A 94 18.02 -2.69 -0.40
C ASP A 94 19.45 -3.13 -0.03
N ASP A 95 20.41 -2.87 -0.90
CA ASP A 95 21.81 -3.27 -0.71
C ASP A 95 22.44 -2.69 0.57
N PRO A 96 22.41 -1.36 0.81
CA PRO A 96 23.07 -0.78 1.98
C PRO A 96 22.42 -1.21 3.30
N THR A 97 21.16 -1.63 3.31
CA THR A 97 20.41 -1.94 4.54
C THR A 97 20.29 -3.43 4.83
N THR A 98 20.74 -4.28 3.91
CA THR A 98 20.65 -5.73 4.04
C THR A 98 21.45 -6.23 5.25
N ILE A 99 22.71 -5.80 5.41
CA ILE A 99 23.54 -6.22 6.54
C ILE A 99 22.97 -5.72 7.86
N SER A 100 22.55 -4.45 7.92
CA SER A 100 21.94 -3.88 9.13
C SER A 100 20.65 -4.61 9.52
N THR A 101 19.84 -5.03 8.55
CA THR A 101 18.62 -5.81 8.79
C THR A 101 18.93 -7.21 9.32
N ILE A 102 19.98 -7.87 8.81
CA ILE A 102 20.41 -9.21 9.27
C ILE A 102 20.94 -9.14 10.71
N LEU A 103 21.64 -8.06 11.04
CA LEU A 103 22.20 -7.85 12.37
C LEU A 103 21.16 -7.40 13.40
N ASP A 104 20.00 -6.91 12.95
CA ASP A 104 18.91 -6.56 13.84
C ASP A 104 18.34 -7.81 14.53
N SER A 105 18.58 -7.88 15.84
CA SER A 105 18.10 -8.97 16.69
C SER A 105 16.57 -9.17 16.64
N ARG A 106 15.80 -8.12 16.36
CA ARG A 106 14.33 -8.18 16.24
C ARG A 106 13.89 -8.89 14.95
N SER A 107 14.73 -8.86 13.92
CA SER A 107 14.46 -9.44 12.60
C SER A 107 14.90 -10.91 12.47
N LYS A 108 15.79 -11.37 13.36
CA LYS A 108 16.32 -12.74 13.37
C LYS A 108 15.22 -13.82 13.43
N LEU A 109 14.13 -13.57 14.17
CA LEU A 109 13.01 -14.50 14.29
C LEU A 109 12.31 -14.75 12.95
N LEU A 110 12.17 -13.72 12.11
CA LEU A 110 11.47 -13.80 10.83
C LEU A 110 12.23 -14.65 9.79
N LEU A 111 13.56 -14.54 9.77
CA LEU A 111 14.44 -15.31 8.87
C LEU A 111 14.52 -16.79 9.27
N GLN A 112 14.44 -17.09 10.56
CA GLN A 112 14.45 -18.48 11.05
C GLN A 112 13.16 -19.23 10.68
N LEU A 113 12.02 -18.54 10.61
CA LEU A 113 10.75 -19.14 10.17
C LEU A 113 10.75 -19.48 8.68
N LYS A 114 11.33 -18.63 7.82
CA LYS A 114 11.52 -18.95 6.39
C LYS A 114 12.42 -20.17 6.16
N LYS A 115 13.45 -20.36 6.99
CA LYS A 115 14.37 -21.51 6.91
C LYS A 115 13.74 -22.85 7.32
N LYS A 116 12.58 -22.83 7.98
CA LYS A 116 11.87 -24.01 8.49
C LYS A 116 10.72 -24.45 7.59
N ALA A 117 10.36 -23.63 6.59
CA ALA A 117 9.27 -23.87 5.64
C ALA A 117 9.77 -24.27 4.24
N THR A 118 11.07 -24.47 4.08
CA THR A 118 11.74 -25.04 2.89
C THR A 118 12.44 -26.33 3.29
#